data_AF-A0A356B1U5-F1
#
_entry.id   AF-A0A356B1U5-F1
#
_cell.length_a   1.000
_cell.length_b   1.000
_cell.length_c   1.000
_cell.angle_alpha   90.00
_cell.angle_beta   90.00
_cell.angle_gamma   90.00
#
_symmetry.space_group_name_H-M   'P 1'
#
loop_
_entity.id
_entity.type
_entity.pdbx_description
1 polymer ?
#
loop_
_entity_poly.entity_id
_entity_poly.type
_entity_poly.pdbx_seq_one_letter_code
_entity_poly.pdbx_strand_id
1 'polypeptide(L)'
;MNLVPMVIEQTNRGERSYDIYSRLLKSRIIVLSDQVNDVTASLVVAQLIYLEHEDPDRDITLYINSPGGSVTSGFAIYDTMQYIKPDVSTICIGMAASMGA
;
A
#
# COMPACT_ATOMS: atom_id res chain seq x y z
N MET A 1 12.77 2.87 -17.15
CA MET A 1 12.77 3.37 -15.76
C MET A 1 12.08 4.71 -15.74
N ASN A 2 10.82 4.77 -15.32
CA ASN A 2 10.21 6.05 -14.98
C ASN A 2 10.76 6.47 -13.62
N LEU A 3 11.39 7.64 -13.56
CA LEU A 3 11.87 8.22 -12.31
C LEU A 3 10.66 8.48 -11.40
N VAL A 4 10.66 7.89 -10.20
CA VAL A 4 9.69 8.25 -9.16
C VAL A 4 10.07 9.62 -8.61
N PRO A 5 9.16 10.62 -8.60
CA PRO A 5 9.46 11.94 -8.07
C PRO A 5 9.84 11.90 -6.59
N MET A 6 10.78 12.76 -6.21
CA MET A 6 11.18 12.97 -4.82
C MET A 6 10.49 14.21 -4.25
N VAL A 7 10.09 14.14 -3.00
CA VAL A 7 9.51 15.23 -2.21
C VAL A 7 10.39 15.53 -1.00
N ILE A 8 10.52 16.82 -0.67
CA ILE A 8 11.30 17.29 0.48
C ILE A 8 10.31 17.69 1.57
N GLU A 9 10.44 17.09 2.75
CA GLU A 9 9.67 17.43 3.94
C GLU A 9 10.57 18.18 4.92
N GLN A 10 10.16 19.38 5.31
CA GLN A 10 10.81 20.13 6.38
C GLN A 10 10.33 19.60 7.73
N THR A 11 11.27 19.17 8.57
CA THR A 11 11.02 18.72 9.93
C THR A 11 11.75 19.64 10.91
N ASN A 12 11.39 19.59 12.19
CA ASN A 12 12.09 20.35 13.24
C ASN A 12 13.58 20.00 13.37
N ARG A 13 14.05 18.90 12.73
CA ARG A 13 15.45 18.45 12.72
C ARG A 13 16.15 18.68 11.37
N GLY A 14 15.52 19.41 10.44
CA GLY A 14 16.04 19.70 9.11
C GLY A 14 15.18 19.11 7.98
N GLU A 15 15.75 19.05 6.78
CA GLU A 15 15.09 18.55 5.58
C GLU A 15 15.29 17.04 5.40
N ARG A 16 14.22 16.33 5.05
CA ARG A 16 14.30 14.91 4.70
C ARG A 16 13.60 14.67 3.37
N SER A 17 14.31 14.01 2.45
CA SER A 17 13.78 13.63 1.15
C SER A 17 13.18 12.23 1.19
N TYR A 18 12.03 12.07 0.53
CA TYR A 18 11.35 10.80 0.33
C TYR A 18 10.92 10.71 -1.13
N ASP A 19 10.81 9.50 -1.67
CA ASP A 19 10.02 9.33 -2.89
C ASP A 19 8.53 9.51 -2.55
N ILE A 20 7.71 9.80 -3.57
CA ILE A 20 6.29 10.08 -3.37
C ILE A 20 5.54 8.92 -2.70
N TYR A 21 5.89 7.66 -2.99
CA TYR A 21 5.22 6.50 -2.38
C TYR A 21 5.62 6.32 -0.93
N SER A 22 6.90 6.49 -0.59
CA SER A 22 7.35 6.52 0.81
C SER A 22 6.66 7.63 1.59
N ARG A 23 6.41 8.80 0.98
CA ARG A 23 5.67 9.88 1.63
C ARG A 23 4.21 9.53 1.88
N LEU A 24 3.57 8.81 0.95
CA LEU A 24 2.20 8.29 1.10
C LEU A 24 2.13 7.20 2.18
N LEU A 25 3.09 6.28 2.22
CA LEU A 25 3.16 5.22 3.22
C LEU A 25 3.25 5.80 4.64
N LYS A 26 4.01 6.89 4.83
CA LYS A 26 4.04 7.63 6.11
C LYS A 26 2.69 8.24 6.50
N SER A 27 1.81 8.48 5.53
CA SER A 27 0.41 8.87 5.75
C SER A 27 -0.53 7.66 5.82
N ARG A 28 -0.01 6.44 5.91
CA ARG A 28 -0.72 5.15 5.94
C ARG A 28 -1.53 4.86 4.68
N ILE A 29 -1.01 5.31 3.54
CA ILE A 29 -1.59 5.11 2.23
C ILE A 29 -0.74 4.12 1.44
N ILE A 30 -1.35 3.01 1.00
CA ILE A 30 -0.76 2.01 0.12
C ILE A 30 -1.41 2.13 -1.25
N VAL A 31 -0.62 1.99 -2.32
CA VAL A 31 -1.12 2.05 -3.71
C VAL A 31 -0.82 0.73 -4.42
N LEU A 32 -1.88 0.04 -4.84
CA LEU A 32 -1.83 -1.13 -5.72
C LEU A 32 -2.27 -0.70 -7.12
N SER A 33 -1.31 -0.36 -7.98
CA SER A 33 -1.57 0.18 -9.33
C SER A 33 -1.10 -0.73 -10.47
N ASP A 34 -0.96 -2.02 -10.20
CA ASP A 34 -0.42 -3.01 -11.14
C ASP A 34 -1.16 -4.34 -11.01
N GLN A 35 -0.82 -5.30 -11.85
CA GLN A 35 -1.30 -6.67 -11.77
C GLN A 35 -0.95 -7.30 -10.41
N VAL A 36 -1.89 -8.07 -9.86
CA VAL A 36 -1.66 -8.85 -8.65
C VAL A 36 -0.79 -10.06 -9.00
N ASN A 37 0.43 -10.10 -8.47
CA ASN A 37 1.38 -11.20 -8.60
C ASN A 37 2.20 -11.32 -7.30
N ASP A 38 3.11 -12.30 -7.22
CA ASP A 38 3.84 -12.57 -5.98
C ASP A 38 4.71 -11.39 -5.53
N VAL A 39 5.26 -10.61 -6.46
CA VAL A 39 6.10 -9.44 -6.14
C VAL A 39 5.23 -8.31 -5.60
N THR A 40 4.15 -7.96 -6.30
CA THR A 40 3.27 -6.85 -5.89
C THR A 40 2.54 -7.19 -4.60
N ALA A 41 2.07 -8.43 -4.44
CA ALA A 41 1.45 -8.90 -3.21
C ALA A 41 2.43 -8.88 -2.03
N SER A 42 3.65 -9.39 -2.21
CA SER A 42 4.68 -9.37 -1.15
C SER A 42 4.98 -7.94 -0.68
N LEU A 43 5.06 -6.97 -1.60
CA LEU A 43 5.24 -5.56 -1.24
C LEU A 43 4.05 -4.97 -0.48
N VAL A 44 2.82 -5.28 -0.88
CA VAL A 44 1.61 -4.80 -0.18
C VAL A 44 1.52 -5.42 1.22
N VAL A 45 1.74 -6.72 1.35
CA VAL A 45 1.75 -7.44 2.64
C VAL A 45 2.81 -6.85 3.59
N ALA A 46 4.03 -6.60 3.08
CA ALA A 46 5.08 -5.98 3.88
C ALA A 46 4.69 -4.57 4.38
N GLN A 47 4.03 -3.77 3.53
CA GLN A 47 3.54 -2.45 3.92
C GLN A 47 2.42 -2.53 4.97
N LEU A 48 1.49 -3.47 4.84
CA LEU A 48 0.42 -3.68 5.82
C LEU A 48 0.96 -4.03 7.21
N ILE A 49 1.88 -5.00 7.28
CA ILE A 49 2.52 -5.42 8.55
C ILE A 49 3.36 -4.28 9.14
N TYR A 50 4.07 -3.53 8.29
CA TYR A 50 4.83 -2.35 8.73
C TYR A 50 3.92 -1.31 9.40
N LEU A 51 2.78 -0.99 8.78
CA LEU A 51 1.83 -0.01 9.29
C LEU A 51 1.12 -0.50 10.56
N GLU A 52 0.82 -1.79 10.68
CA GLU A 52 0.33 -2.38 11.92
C GLU A 52 1.34 -2.17 13.06
N HIS A 53 2.62 -2.44 12.81
CA HIS A 53 3.65 -2.30 13.85
C HIS A 53 3.89 -0.83 14.25
N GLU A 54 3.75 0.10 13.31
CA GLU A 54 3.92 1.54 13.58
C GLU A 54 2.81 2.08 14.48
N ASP A 55 1.55 1.79 14.16
CA ASP A 55 0.39 2.24 14.91
C ASP A 55 -0.79 1.27 14.64
N PRO A 56 -1.07 0.33 15.56
CA PRO A 56 -2.08 -0.70 15.34
C PRO A 56 -3.52 -0.20 15.55
N ASP A 57 -3.71 1.03 16.06
CA ASP A 57 -5.02 1.63 16.34
C ASP A 57 -5.47 2.61 15.25
N ARG A 58 -4.64 2.85 14.22
CA ARG A 58 -4.90 3.82 13.16
C ARG A 58 -5.13 3.14 11.82
N ASP A 59 -6.23 3.51 11.17
CA ASP A 59 -6.64 2.94 9.89
C ASP A 59 -5.59 3.06 8.77
N ILE A 60 -5.68 2.16 7.80
CA ILE A 60 -4.87 2.11 6.59
C ILE A 60 -5.78 2.36 5.39
N THR A 61 -5.31 3.14 4.41
CA THR A 61 -6.03 3.34 3.15
C THR A 61 -5.30 2.66 2.00
N LEU A 62 -5.97 1.70 1.35
CA LEU A 62 -5.48 0.98 0.18
C LEU A 62 -6.17 1.50 -1.09
N TYR A 63 -5.41 2.18 -1.94
CA TYR A 63 -5.88 2.60 -3.26
C TYR A 63 -5.65 1.47 -4.27
N ILE A 64 -6.69 1.11 -5.02
CA ILE A 64 -6.67 -0.01 -5.95
C ILE A 64 -6.93 0.47 -7.37
N ASN A 65 -5.97 0.19 -8.26
CA ASN A 65 -6.08 0.31 -9.70
C ASN A 65 -5.43 -0.93 -10.33
N SER A 66 -6.15 -2.06 -10.35
CA SER A 66 -5.62 -3.34 -10.80
C SER A 66 -6.59 -4.07 -11.72
N PRO A 67 -6.09 -4.67 -12.82
CA PRO A 67 -6.87 -5.61 -13.63
C PRO A 67 -7.04 -6.98 -12.92
N GLY A 68 -6.54 -7.13 -11.69
CA GLY A 68 -6.50 -8.38 -10.95
C GLY A 68 -5.21 -9.15 -11.23
N GLY A 69 -5.25 -10.49 -11.09
CA GLY A 69 -4.09 -11.33 -11.35
C GLY A 69 -4.15 -12.68 -10.63
N SER A 70 -3.03 -13.07 -10.04
CA SER A 70 -2.88 -14.33 -9.32
C SER A 70 -3.82 -14.40 -8.11
N VAL A 71 -4.61 -15.48 -8.05
CA VAL A 71 -5.56 -15.74 -6.96
C VAL A 71 -4.85 -15.95 -5.63
N THR A 72 -3.77 -16.74 -5.62
CA THR A 72 -2.99 -17.01 -4.41
C THR A 72 -2.32 -15.76 -3.86
N SER A 73 -1.77 -14.91 -4.74
CA SER A 73 -1.13 -13.66 -4.34
C SER A 73 -2.19 -12.65 -3.85
N GLY A 74 -3.39 -12.65 -4.43
CA GLY A 74 -4.52 -11.86 -3.93
C GLY A 74 -5.00 -12.32 -2.55
N PHE A 75 -5.08 -13.63 -2.29
CA PHE A 75 -5.38 -14.15 -0.96
C PHE A 75 -4.33 -13.78 0.08
N ALA A 76 -3.04 -13.72 -0.28
CA ALA A 76 -2.01 -13.25 0.65
C ALA A 76 -2.27 -11.81 1.12
N ILE A 77 -2.70 -10.92 0.22
CA ILE A 77 -3.10 -9.54 0.57
C ILE A 77 -4.36 -9.57 1.44
N TYR A 78 -5.40 -10.29 0.99
CA TYR A 78 -6.69 -10.35 1.67
C TYR A 78 -6.58 -10.90 3.10
N ASP A 79 -5.92 -12.05 3.28
CA ASP A 79 -5.73 -12.67 4.58
C ASP A 79 -4.91 -11.76 5.51
N THR A 80 -3.92 -11.04 4.96
CA THR A 80 -3.16 -10.05 5.75
C THR A 80 -4.05 -8.89 6.19
N MET A 81 -4.93 -8.38 5.32
CA MET A 81 -5.89 -7.33 5.70
C MET A 81 -6.83 -7.79 6.82
N GLN A 82 -7.20 -9.08 6.86
CA GLN A 82 -8.03 -9.65 7.94
C GLN A 82 -7.23 -9.98 9.21
N TYR A 83 -5.93 -10.23 9.07
CA TYR A 83 -5.04 -10.59 10.17
C TYR A 83 -4.62 -9.39 11.01
N ILE A 84 -4.28 -8.27 10.35
CA ILE A 84 -3.77 -7.10 11.05
C ILE A 84 -4.87 -6.41 11.87
N LYS A 85 -4.47 -5.75 12.96
CA LYS A 85 -5.42 -5.01 13.82
C LYS A 85 -6.07 -3.78 13.16
N PRO A 86 -5.35 -2.93 12.39
CA PRO A 86 -5.95 -1.75 11.78
C PRO A 86 -7.05 -2.06 10.77
N ASP A 87 -8.12 -1.26 10.78
CA ASP A 87 -9.11 -1.31 9.71
C ASP A 87 -8.48 -0.84 8.38
N VAL A 88 -8.73 -1.60 7.30
CA VAL A 88 -8.22 -1.29 5.97
C VAL A 88 -9.36 -0.77 5.09
N SER A 89 -9.33 0.52 4.81
CA SER A 89 -10.25 1.17 3.87
C SER A 89 -9.75 1.04 2.44
N THR A 90 -10.60 0.57 1.52
CA THR A 90 -10.23 0.38 0.11
C THR A 90 -10.89 1.44 -0.77
N ILE A 91 -10.11 2.06 -1.67
CA ILE A 91 -10.60 3.06 -2.62
C ILE A 91 -10.22 2.63 -4.04
N CYS A 92 -11.21 2.29 -4.85
CA CYS A 92 -11.01 2.01 -6.27
C CYS A 92 -10.75 3.31 -7.04
N ILE A 93 -9.60 3.39 -7.71
CA ILE A 93 -9.20 4.53 -8.55
C ILE A 93 -8.87 4.06 -9.97
N GLY A 94 -9.88 4.01 -10.83
CA GLY A 94 -9.75 3.51 -12.19
C GLY A 94 -10.43 2.16 -12.33
N MET A 95 -9.67 1.07 -12.23
CA MET A 95 -10.19 -0.29 -12.38
C MET A 95 -9.90 -1.16 -11.15
N ALA A 96 -10.91 -1.91 -10.73
CA ALA A 96 -10.79 -3.01 -9.78
C ALA A 96 -11.46 -4.23 -10.42
N ALA A 97 -10.66 -5.19 -10.90
CA ALA A 97 -11.16 -6.39 -11.56
C ALA A 97 -10.54 -7.66 -10.98
N SER A 98 -11.28 -8.79 -10.99
CA SER A 98 -10.84 -10.08 -10.45
C SER A 98 -10.32 -9.93 -9.01
N MET A 99 -9.09 -10.35 -8.69
CA MET A 99 -8.49 -10.18 -7.35
C MET A 99 -8.28 -8.73 -6.90
N GLY A 100 -8.51 -7.74 -7.77
CA GLY A 100 -8.55 -6.34 -7.38
C GLY A 100 -9.93 -5.86 -6.92
N ALA A 101 -10.99 -6.66 -7.10
CA ALA A 101 -12.39 -6.31 -6.81
C ALA A 101 -12.91 -6.92 -5.50
#